data_AF-A0A538B2W9-F1
#
_entry.id   AF-A0A538B2W9-F1
#
_cell.length_a   1.000
_cell.length_b   1.000
_cell.length_c   1.000
_cell.angle_alpha   90.00
_cell.angle_beta   90.00
_cell.angle_gamma   90.00
#
_symmetry.space_group_name_H-M   'P 1'
#
loop_
_entity.id
_entity.type
_entity.pdbx_description
1 polymer ?
#
loop_
_entity_poly.entity_id
_entity_poly.type
_entity_poly.pdbx_seq_one_letter_code
_entity_poly.pdbx_strand_id
1 'polypeptide(L)' 'MLLQDKRLVITGVLTDSSIAYSVARLAQEQGAEIVLTSFGRARRITERVAKRLPQPPEIIELDVTSEADLAALTDDLRR' A
#
# COMPACT_ATOMS: atom_id res chain seq x y z
N MET A 1 -6.54 5.30 -19.02
CA MET A 1 -5.27 4.74 -18.49
C MET A 1 -5.45 3.23 -18.27
N LEU A 2 -4.38 2.44 -18.17
CA LEU A 2 -4.50 0.96 -18.11
C LEU A 2 -5.26 0.44 -16.88
N LEU A 3 -5.13 1.11 -15.74
CA LEU A 3 -5.68 0.67 -14.46
C LEU A 3 -6.81 1.59 -13.97
N GLN A 4 -7.49 2.25 -14.89
CA GLN A 4 -8.63 3.10 -14.60
C GLN A 4 -9.70 2.32 -13.82
N ASP A 5 -10.23 2.94 -12.76
CA ASP A 5 -11.28 2.41 -11.88
C ASP A 5 -10.90 1.08 -11.18
N LYS A 6 -9.59 0.80 -11.06
CA LYS A 6 -9.07 -0.31 -10.26
C LYS A 6 -8.61 0.19 -8.89
N ARG A 7 -8.97 -0.57 -7.85
CA ARG A 7 -8.46 -0.39 -6.49
C ARG A 7 -7.50 -1.53 -6.16
N LEU A 8 -6.27 -1.20 -5.79
CA LEU A 8 -5.19 -2.18 -5.57
C LEU A 8 -4.67 -2.13 -4.14
N VAL A 9 -4.42 -3.30 -3.56
CA VAL A 9 -3.64 -3.43 -2.31
C VAL A 9 -2.21 -3.78 -2.69
N ILE A 10 -1.25 -2.97 -2.24
CA ILE A 10 0.16 -3.14 -2.56
C ILE A 10 0.96 -3.30 -1.26
N THR A 11 1.61 -4.45 -1.10
CA THR A 11 2.41 -4.78 0.09
C THR A 11 3.90 -4.59 -0.19
N GLY A 12 4.72 -4.45 0.87
CA GLY A 12 6.19 -4.47 0.75
C GLY A 12 6.85 -3.16 0.33
N VAL A 13 6.18 -2.00 0.50
CA VAL A 13 6.79 -0.68 0.28
C VAL A 13 7.62 -0.27 1.51
N LEU A 14 8.94 -0.23 1.39
CA LEU A 14 9.86 0.18 2.46
C LEU A 14 10.80 1.31 2.06
N THR A 15 11.14 1.44 0.78
CA THR A 15 12.06 2.44 0.24
C THR A 15 11.57 2.88 -1.13
N ASP A 16 12.10 3.98 -1.66
CA ASP A 16 11.88 4.39 -3.06
C ASP A 16 12.51 3.42 -4.08
N SER A 17 13.54 2.68 -3.66
CA SER A 17 14.15 1.60 -4.45
C SER A 17 13.38 0.28 -4.40
N SER A 18 12.32 0.18 -3.60
CA SER A 18 11.50 -1.04 -3.52
C SER A 18 10.80 -1.30 -4.85
N ILE A 19 10.74 -2.57 -5.26
CA ILE A 19 9.92 -2.97 -6.42
C ILE A 19 8.47 -2.54 -6.21
N ALA A 20 7.92 -2.78 -5.02
CA ALA A 20 6.57 -2.38 -4.65
C ALA A 20 6.34 -0.86 -4.74
N TYR A 21 7.34 -0.03 -4.44
CA TYR A 21 7.21 1.42 -4.60
C TYR A 21 7.09 1.82 -6.07
N SER A 22 7.92 1.21 -6.93
CA SER A 22 7.84 1.44 -8.38
C SER A 22 6.49 0.98 -8.94
N VAL A 23 5.97 -0.15 -8.47
CA VAL A 23 4.62 -0.63 -8.82
C VAL A 23 3.54 0.33 -8.34
N ALA A 24 3.58 0.79 -7.09
CA ALA A 24 2.62 1.74 -6.53
C ALA A 24 2.57 3.06 -7.30
N ARG A 25 3.74 3.63 -7.62
CA ARG A 25 3.85 4.86 -8.42
C ARG A 25 3.24 4.67 -9.80
N LEU A 26 3.65 3.62 -10.52
CA LEU A 26 3.15 3.34 -11.86
C LEU A 26 1.65 3.04 -11.85
N ALA A 27 1.14 2.37 -10.82
CA ALA A 27 -0.29 2.09 -10.70
C ALA A 27 -1.11 3.38 -10.61
N GLN A 28 -0.69 4.34 -9.79
CA GLN A 28 -1.34 5.66 -9.70
C GLN A 28 -1.25 6.45 -11.00
N GLU A 29 -0.08 6.45 -11.67
CA GLU A 29 0.09 7.08 -12.98
C GLU A 29 -0.79 6.44 -14.06
N GLN A 30 -1.18 5.18 -13.87
CA GLN A 30 -2.12 4.46 -14.72
C GLN A 30 -3.58 4.51 -14.22
N GLY A 31 -3.90 5.38 -13.27
CA GLY A 31 -5.27 5.68 -12.84
C GLY A 31 -5.84 4.76 -11.77
N ALA A 32 -5.00 3.94 -11.12
CA ALA A 32 -5.43 3.11 -10.00
C ALA A 32 -5.54 3.92 -8.71
N GLU A 33 -6.59 3.63 -7.92
CA GLU A 33 -6.59 3.91 -6.49
C GLU A 33 -5.78 2.82 -5.79
N ILE A 34 -4.94 3.18 -4.81
CA ILE A 34 -4.12 2.20 -4.10
C ILE A 34 -4.23 2.36 -2.59
N VAL A 35 -4.09 1.23 -1.90
CA VAL A 35 -3.87 1.11 -0.47
C VAL A 35 -2.54 0.39 -0.27
N LEU A 36 -1.71 0.89 0.64
CA LEU A 36 -0.48 0.20 1.03
C LEU A 36 -0.69 -0.57 2.34
N THR A 37 0.13 -1.59 2.56
CA THR A 37 0.19 -2.25 3.86
C THR A 37 1.59 -2.19 4.48
N SER A 38 1.64 -2.10 5.80
CA SER A 38 2.86 -2.21 6.60
C SER A 38 2.52 -2.43 8.07
N PHE A 39 3.47 -2.91 8.86
CA PHE A 39 3.26 -3.18 10.29
C PHE A 39 4.47 -2.75 11.13
N GLY A 40 4.27 -2.65 12.45
CA GLY A 40 5.32 -2.41 13.42
C GLY A 40 6.30 -1.28 13.07
N ARG A 41 7.60 -1.52 13.24
CA ARG A 41 8.66 -0.51 13.00
C ARG A 41 8.76 -0.06 11.54
N ALA A 42 8.40 -0.94 10.60
CA ALA A 42 8.43 -0.63 9.17
C ALA A 42 7.40 0.43 8.78
N ARG A 43 6.25 0.48 9.48
CA ARG A 43 5.14 1.40 9.17
C ARG A 43 5.57 2.85 9.06
N ARG A 44 6.39 3.35 10.00
CA ARG A 44 6.89 4.72 9.98
C ARG A 44 7.81 5.03 8.79
N ILE A 45 8.49 4.01 8.26
CA ILE A 45 9.29 4.15 7.05
C ILE A 45 8.36 4.21 5.84
N THR A 46 7.40 3.29 5.74
CA THR A 46 6.38 3.27 4.69
C THR A 46 5.61 4.58 4.61
N GLU A 47 5.16 5.14 5.74
CA GLU A 47 4.48 6.45 5.82
C GLU A 47 5.33 7.60 5.24
N ARG A 48 6.65 7.59 5.47
CA ARG A 48 7.54 8.62 4.90
C ARG A 48 7.74 8.43 3.40
N VAL A 49 7.90 7.19 2.95
CA VAL A 49 8.11 6.86 1.54
C VAL A 49 6.82 7.12 0.73
N ALA A 50 5.66 6.78 1.29
CA ALA A 50 4.35 6.96 0.66
C ALA A 50 4.06 8.42 0.29
N LYS A 51 4.58 9.38 1.06
CA LYS A 51 4.47 10.83 0.75
C LYS A 51 5.16 11.26 -0.55
N ARG A 52 6.02 10.40 -1.11
CA ARG A 52 6.74 10.64 -2.37
C ARG A 52 6.00 10.07 -3.58
N LEU A 53 4.91 9.32 -3.38
CA LEU A 53 4.04 8.85 -4.45
C LEU A 53 3.25 10.02 -5.05
N PRO A 54 2.79 9.91 -6.31
CA PRO A 54 1.95 10.93 -6.96
C PRO A 54 0.76 11.37 -6.12
N GLN A 55 0.11 10.42 -5.43
CA GLN A 55 -0.94 10.68 -4.45
C GLN A 55 -0.63 9.90 -3.17
N PRO A 56 -0.56 10.51 -1.98
CA PRO A 56 -0.34 9.76 -0.74
C PRO A 56 -1.50 8.77 -0.47
N PRO A 57 -1.26 7.46 -0.45
CA PRO A 57 -2.31 6.47 -0.21
C PRO A 57 -2.57 6.22 1.27
N GLU A 58 -3.70 5.60 1.58
CA GLU A 58 -3.95 5.01 2.89
C GLU A 58 -2.95 3.88 3.17
N ILE A 59 -2.60 3.71 4.45
CA ILE A 59 -1.73 2.63 4.92
C ILE A 59 -2.48 1.83 5.99
N ILE A 60 -2.78 0.57 5.70
CA ILE A 60 -3.44 -0.36 6.61
C ILE A 60 -2.39 -1.27 7.27
N GLU A 61 -2.65 -1.67 8.52
CA GLU A 61 -1.78 -2.61 9.21
C GLU A 61 -1.94 -4.03 8.67
N LEU A 62 -0.82 -4.70 8.40
CA LEU A 62 -0.81 -6.11 7.98
C LEU A 62 0.55 -6.74 8.27
N ASP A 63 0.66 -7.48 9.38
CA ASP A 63 1.69 -8.50 9.57
C ASP A 63 1.18 -9.83 8.99
N VAL A 64 1.79 -10.31 7.91
CA VAL A 64 1.40 -11.57 7.25
C VAL A 64 1.62 -12.82 8.11
N THR A 65 2.32 -12.70 9.23
CA THR A 65 2.50 -13.77 10.21
C THR A 65 1.44 -13.76 11.32
N SER A 66 0.61 -12.71 11.38
CA SER A 66 -0.51 -12.57 12.32
C SER A 66 -1.80 -13.08 11.69
N GLU A 67 -2.37 -14.16 12.23
CA GLU A 67 -3.69 -14.65 11.82
C GLU A 67 -4.80 -13.62 12.07
N ALA A 68 -4.65 -12.81 13.13
CA ALA A 68 -5.60 -11.76 13.47
C ALA A 68 -5.61 -10.64 12.42
N ASP A 69 -4.44 -10.22 11.94
CA ASP A 69 -4.31 -9.19 10.90
C ASP A 69 -4.90 -9.68 9.58
N LEU A 70 -4.60 -10.94 9.21
CA LEU A 70 -5.16 -11.57 8.01
C LEU A 70 -6.69 -11.65 8.07
N ALA A 71 -7.26 -11.97 9.24
CA ALA A 71 -8.71 -12.02 9.44
C ALA A 71 -9.36 -10.63 9.34
N ALA A 72 -8.71 -9.59 9.87
CA ALA A 72 -9.23 -8.22 9.88
C ALA A 72 -9.10 -7.49 8.54
N LEU A 73 -8.13 -7.87 7.70
CA LEU A 73 -7.75 -7.14 6.49
C LEU A 73 -8.93 -6.81 5.55
N THR A 74 -9.83 -7.77 5.33
CA THR A 74 -10.95 -7.55 4.40
C THR A 74 -11.92 -6.51 4.91
N ASP A 75 -12.17 -6.48 6.22
CA ASP A 75 -13.08 -5.51 6.82
C ASP A 75 -12.44 -4.13 6.89
N ASP A 76 -11.13 -4.05 7.14
CA ASP A 76 -10.38 -2.79 7.09
C ASP A 76 -10.40 -2.18 5.66
N LEU A 77 -10.30 -3.00 4.61
CA LEU A 77 -10.34 -2.54 3.21
C LEU A 77 -11.72 -2.04 2.74
N ARG A 78 -12.79 -2.45 3.42
CA ARG A 78 -14.17 -2.06 3.07
C ARG A 78 -14.62 -0.73 3.69
N ARG A 79 -13.85 -0.19 4.62
CA ARG A 79 -14.15 1.08 5.29
C ARG A 79 -13.99 2.28 4.36
#